data_AF-A0A530L7Q5-F1
#
_entry.id   AF-A0A530L7Q5-F1
#
_cell.length_a   1.000
_cell.length_b   1.000
_cell.length_c   1.000
_cell.angle_alpha   90.00
_cell.angle_beta   90.00
_cell.angle_gamma   90.00
#
_symmetry.space_group_name_H-M   'P 1'
#
loop_
_entity.id
_entity.type
_entity.pdbx_description
1 polymer ?
#
loop_
_entity_poly.entity_id
_entity_poly.type
_entity_poly.pdbx_seq_one_letter_code
_entity_poly.pdbx_strand_id
1 'polypeptide(L)'
;MQVEYLSAFNVVLGVLTRFWPVWIALALVMGASFGYKKKLGLYGQLFDSGVGIVGVGICLFWLFTAIFASTVAPFDPLAQVPIMKD
;
A
#
# COMPACT_ATOMS: atom_id res chain seq x y z
N MET A 1 21.04 -9.98 23.58
CA MET A 1 20.37 -9.50 22.35
C MET A 1 21.03 -10.22 21.19
N GLN A 2 20.37 -11.20 20.57
CA GLN A 2 20.92 -11.86 19.38
C GLN A 2 20.90 -10.86 18.24
N VAL A 3 22.08 -10.48 17.74
CA VAL A 3 22.21 -9.56 16.63
C VAL A 3 22.05 -10.39 15.36
N GLU A 4 20.86 -10.35 14.78
CA GLU A 4 20.59 -11.03 13.52
C GLU A 4 21.00 -10.11 12.36
N TYR A 5 21.92 -10.59 11.52
CA TYR A 5 22.37 -9.85 10.36
C TYR A 5 21.30 -9.92 9.26
N LEU A 6 20.52 -8.86 9.12
CA LEU A 6 19.53 -8.73 8.06
C LEU A 6 20.22 -8.38 6.73
N SER A 7 20.03 -9.24 5.73
CA SER A 7 20.36 -8.89 4.36
C SER A 7 19.40 -7.81 3.82
N ALA A 8 19.84 -7.01 2.86
CA ALA A 8 18.97 -6.02 2.20
C ALA A 8 17.69 -6.65 1.64
N PHE A 9 17.80 -7.90 1.15
CA PHE A 9 16.66 -8.66 0.66
C PHE A 9 15.63 -8.95 1.75
N ASN A 10 16.07 -9.35 2.95
CA ASN A 10 15.18 -9.60 4.09
C ASN A 10 14.44 -8.32 4.52
N VAL A 11 15.11 -7.16 4.45
CA VAL A 11 14.48 -5.87 4.74
C VAL A 11 13.39 -5.56 3.72
N VAL A 12 13.67 -5.70 2.42
CA VAL A 12 12.69 -5.44 1.35
C VAL A 12 11.47 -6.37 1.47
N LEU A 13 11.69 -7.66 1.72
CA LEU A 13 10.60 -8.63 1.95
C LEU A 13 9.81 -8.31 3.22
N GLY A 14 10.49 -7.93 4.29
CA GLY A 14 9.85 -7.51 5.54
C GLY A 14 8.95 -6.30 5.34
N VAL A 15 9.38 -5.32 4.53
CA VAL A 15 8.54 -4.17 4.17
C VAL A 15 7.35 -4.64 3.34
N LEU A 16 7.56 -5.39 2.26
CA LEU A 16 6.48 -5.83 1.35
C LEU A 16 5.39 -6.66 2.06
N THR A 17 5.78 -7.52 3.02
CA THR A 17 4.83 -8.33 3.79
C THR A 17 3.98 -7.48 4.74
N ARG A 18 4.47 -6.36 5.28
CA ARG A 18 3.67 -5.45 6.12
C ARG A 18 2.58 -4.73 5.34
N PHE A 19 2.75 -4.56 4.03
CA PHE A 19 1.73 -4.01 3.14
C PHE A 19 0.61 -5.00 2.78
N TRP A 20 0.55 -6.20 3.39
CA TRP A 20 -0.51 -7.18 3.14
C TRP A 20 -1.95 -6.63 3.17
N PRO A 21 -2.38 -5.74 4.11
CA PRO A 21 -3.77 -5.27 4.10
C PRO A 21 -4.02 -4.30 2.94
N VAL A 22 -3.01 -3.54 2.54
CA VAL A 22 -3.05 -2.63 1.39
C VAL A 22 -3.23 -3.44 0.09
N TRP A 23 -2.46 -4.52 -0.08
CA TRP A 23 -2.58 -5.39 -1.26
C TRP A 23 -3.97 -6.03 -1.37
N ILE A 24 -4.53 -6.52 -0.27
CA ILE A 24 -5.89 -7.10 -0.26
C ILE A 24 -6.94 -6.05 -0.61
N ALA A 25 -6.89 -4.87 0.01
CA ALA A 25 -7.82 -3.79 -0.27
C ALA A 25 -7.75 -3.31 -1.72
N LEU A 26 -6.53 -3.16 -2.26
CA LEU A 26 -6.29 -2.88 -3.67
C LEU A 26 -6.89 -3.95 -4.58
N ALA A 27 -6.62 -5.23 -4.31
CA ALA A 27 -7.13 -6.33 -5.13
C ALA A 27 -8.67 -6.36 -5.15
N LEU A 28 -9.31 -6.12 -4.00
CA LEU A 28 -10.77 -6.06 -3.89
C LEU A 28 -11.36 -4.88 -4.67
N VAL A 29 -10.84 -3.67 -4.45
CA VAL A 29 -11.39 -2.47 -5.11
C VAL A 29 -11.08 -2.45 -6.60
N MET A 30 -9.83 -2.76 -6.98
CA MET A 30 -9.47 -2.86 -8.40
C MET A 30 -10.27 -3.98 -9.08
N GLY A 31 -10.39 -5.16 -8.46
CA GLY A 31 -11.18 -6.26 -8.98
C GLY A 31 -12.65 -5.90 -9.18
N ALA A 32 -13.26 -5.23 -8.20
CA ALA A 32 -14.62 -4.71 -8.31
C ALA A 32 -14.73 -3.66 -9.43
N SER A 33 -13.80 -2.70 -9.50
CA SER A 33 -13.78 -1.66 -10.54
C SER A 33 -13.67 -2.24 -11.94
N PHE A 34 -12.87 -3.29 -12.14
CA PHE A 34 -12.80 -4.02 -13.41
C PHE A 34 -14.10 -4.75 -13.73
N GLY A 35 -14.74 -5.41 -12.75
CA GLY A 35 -15.99 -6.14 -12.95
C GLY A 35 -17.18 -5.23 -13.27
N TYR A 36 -17.27 -4.07 -12.62
CA TYR A 36 -18.37 -3.12 -12.78
C TYR A 36 -18.10 -2.03 -13.81
N LYS A 37 -16.96 -2.03 -14.51
CA LYS A 37 -16.60 -0.97 -15.47
C LYS A 37 -17.69 -0.66 -16.50
N LYS A 38 -18.44 -1.67 -16.96
CA LYS A 38 -19.52 -1.49 -17.95
C LYS A 38 -20.77 -0.77 -17.39
N LYS A 39 -20.94 -0.72 -16.07
CA LYS A 39 -22.09 -0.09 -15.39
C LYS A 39 -21.77 1.30 -14.83
N LEU A 40 -20.49 1.68 -14.77
CA LEU A 40 -20.02 2.88 -14.07
C LEU A 40 -19.92 4.14 -14.96
N GLY A 41 -20.39 4.06 -16.21
CA GLY A 41 -20.42 5.20 -17.14
C GLY A 41 -19.03 5.84 -17.33
N LEU A 42 -18.91 7.14 -17.05
CA LEU A 42 -17.66 7.90 -17.17
C LEU A 42 -16.52 7.35 -16.28
N TYR A 43 -16.84 6.79 -15.11
CA TYR A 43 -15.83 6.17 -14.25
C TYR A 43 -15.29 4.86 -14.86
N GLY A 44 -16.15 4.12 -15.56
CA GLY A 44 -15.75 2.96 -16.35
C GLY A 44 -14.83 3.30 -17.52
N GLN A 45 -14.99 4.50 -18.11
CA GLN A 45 -14.14 5.00 -19.19
C GLN A 45 -12.71 5.31 -18.70
N LEU A 46 -12.54 5.70 -17.44
CA LEU A 46 -11.22 5.86 -16.83
C LEU A 46 -10.45 4.53 -16.78
N PHE A 47 -11.17 3.44 -16.52
CA PHE A 47 -10.65 2.05 -16.53
C PHE A 47 -10.51 1.46 -17.95
N ASP A 48 -10.81 2.20 -19.01
CA ASP A 48 -10.61 1.76 -20.39
C ASP A 48 -9.21 2.12 -20.93
N SER A 49 -8.55 3.08 -20.28
CA SER A 49 -7.17 3.48 -20.60
C SER A 49 -6.18 2.93 -19.57
N GLY A 50 -5.03 2.42 -20.02
CA GLY A 50 -3.97 1.94 -19.12
C GLY A 50 -3.49 3.03 -18.14
N VAL A 51 -3.44 4.29 -18.59
CA VAL A 51 -3.05 5.44 -17.76
C VAL A 51 -4.03 5.67 -16.61
N GLY A 52 -5.34 5.59 -16.87
CA GLY A 52 -6.36 5.76 -15.83
C GLY A 52 -6.33 4.64 -14.78
N ILE A 53 -6.12 3.39 -15.22
CA ILE A 53 -5.99 2.24 -14.32
C ILE A 53 -4.77 2.40 -13.40
N VAL A 54 -3.63 2.80 -13.97
CA VAL A 54 -2.39 3.04 -13.19
C VAL A 54 -2.60 4.21 -12.23
N GLY A 55 -3.22 5.31 -12.67
CA GLY A 55 -3.51 6.47 -11.84
C GLY A 55 -4.40 6.12 -10.65
N VAL A 56 -5.51 5.41 -10.87
CA VAL A 56 -6.40 4.94 -9.80
C VAL A 56 -5.66 3.97 -8.88
N GLY A 57 -4.85 3.06 -9.43
CA GLY A 57 -4.03 2.12 -8.65
C GLY A 57 -3.07 2.83 -7.70
N ILE A 58 -2.34 3.84 -8.18
CA ILE A 58 -1.39 4.62 -7.36
C ILE A 58 -2.14 5.42 -6.29
N CYS A 59 -3.24 6.09 -6.65
CA CYS A 59 -4.05 6.84 -5.69
C CYS A 59 -4.61 5.95 -4.58
N LEU A 60 -5.19 4.80 -4.94
CA LEU A 60 -5.74 3.82 -3.99
C LEU A 60 -4.65 3.18 -3.14
N PHE A 61 -3.48 2.89 -3.72
CA PHE A 61 -2.34 2.37 -2.98
C PHE A 61 -1.98 3.30 -1.80
N TRP A 62 -1.79 4.59 -2.07
CA TRP A 62 -1.44 5.54 -1.01
C TRP A 62 -2.59 5.81 -0.05
N LEU A 63 -3.84 5.85 -0.53
CA LEU A 63 -5.02 5.98 0.32
C LEU A 63 -5.12 4.83 1.34
N PHE A 64 -5.01 3.58 0.88
CA PHE A 64 -5.06 2.43 1.78
C PHE A 64 -3.82 2.34 2.67
N THR A 65 -2.65 2.74 2.18
CA THR A 65 -1.44 2.82 3.01
C THR A 65 -1.64 3.79 4.17
N ALA A 66 -2.27 4.94 3.93
CA ALA A 66 -2.60 5.90 4.98
C ALA A 66 -3.66 5.36 5.96
N ILE A 67 -4.71 4.69 5.45
CA ILE A 67 -5.76 4.08 6.28
C ILE A 67 -5.17 2.98 7.18
N PHE A 68 -4.28 2.14 6.65
CA PHE A 68 -3.63 1.05 7.39
C PHE A 68 -2.27 1.46 7.99
N ALA A 69 -2.02 2.76 8.18
CA ALA A 69 -0.75 3.27 8.66
C ALA A 69 -0.33 2.66 10.00
N SER A 70 -1.27 2.36 10.90
CA SER A 70 -0.99 1.69 12.19
C SER A 70 -0.38 0.28 12.05
N THR A 71 -0.63 -0.39 10.93
CA THR A 71 -0.11 -1.74 10.65
C THR A 71 1.16 -1.68 9.80
N VAL A 72 1.20 -0.74 8.85
CA VAL A 72 2.30 -0.57 7.91
C VAL A 72 3.51 0.10 8.59
N ALA A 73 3.27 1.16 9.37
CA ALA A 73 4.32 1.92 10.04
C ALA A 73 4.88 1.14 11.25
N PRO A 74 6.19 0.85 11.30
CA PRO A 74 6.82 0.20 12.45
C PRO A 74 6.93 1.10 13.68
N PHE A 75 7.00 2.40 13.45
CA PHE A 75 7.24 3.40 14.47
C PHE A 75 6.16 4.47 14.35
N ASP A 76 5.76 5.01 15.50
CA ASP A 76 4.90 6.18 15.52
C ASP A 76 5.71 7.38 14.96
N PRO A 77 5.22 8.07 13.92
CA PRO A 77 5.93 9.20 13.31
C PRO A 77 6.18 10.37 14.27
N LEU A 78 5.42 10.48 15.36
CA LEU A 78 5.59 11.52 16.38
C LEU A 78 6.36 11.02 17.61
N ALA A 79 6.59 9.72 17.73
CA ALA A 79 7.35 9.17 18.84
C ALA A 79 8.84 9.46 18.66
N GLN A 80 9.34 10.39 19.47
CA GLN A 80 10.75 10.66 19.53
C GLN A 80 11.44 9.59 20.37
N VAL A 81 12.25 8.75 19.73
CA VAL A 81 13.07 7.74 20.44
C VAL A 81 14.36 8.41 20.91
N PRO A 82 14.52 8.75 22.21
CA PRO A 82 15.65 9.56 22.66
C PRO A 82 17.00 8.86 22.50
N ILE A 83 16.99 7.52 22.41
CA ILE A 83 18.15 6.66 22.17
C ILE A 83 18.69 6.75 20.73
N MET A 84 17.90 7.24 19.77
CA MET A 84 18.32 7.45 18.38
C MET A 84 18.86 8.86 18.13
N LYS A 85 18.89 9.70 19.18
CA LYS A 85 19.45 11.03 19.13
C LYS A 85 20.89 10.93 19.61
N ASP A 86 21.83 11.02 18.67
CA ASP A 86 23.23 11.36 18.97
C ASP A 86 23.31 12.76 19.61
#